data_AF-A0A699TPP6-F1
#
_entry.id   AF-A0A699TPP6-F1
#
_cell.length_a   1.000
_cell.length_b   1.000
_cell.length_c   1.000
_cell.angle_alpha   90.00
_cell.angle_beta   90.00
_cell.angle_gamma   90.00
#
_symmetry.space_group_name_H-M   'P 1'
#
loop_
_entity.id
_entity.type
_entity.pdbx_description
1 polymer ?
#
loop_
_entity_poly.entity_id
_entity_poly.type
_entity_poly.pdbx_seq_one_letter_code
_entity_poly.pdbx_strand_id
1 'polypeptide(L)'
;NLRNEDHVKAMKGVHSVHRLDGAVAVVAERWWHAKRAVEAVQVDWQEPKADSKVRPMPADFSSDAYFKRLAAEKGPARDDENEGDVVASLANAKAIVLAKAVGRPVKLIWTREEEFLRDVLRPVAAVNFRAALDNDGWPLAIEAVSATEGPTEAL
;
A
#
# COMPACT_ATOMS: atom_id res chain seq x y z
N ASN A 1 19.78 3.73 1.04
CA ASN A 1 20.94 4.63 0.82
C ASN A 1 20.99 5.07 -0.64
N LEU A 2 21.30 6.34 -0.93
CA LEU A 2 21.40 6.86 -2.30
C LEU A 2 22.85 6.87 -2.76
N ARG A 3 23.16 6.16 -3.86
CA ARG A 3 24.54 6.03 -4.38
C ARG A 3 25.01 7.24 -5.18
N ASN A 4 24.08 7.90 -5.85
CA ASN A 4 24.37 8.97 -6.81
C ASN A 4 23.60 10.26 -6.49
N GLU A 5 23.35 10.54 -5.20
CA GLU A 5 22.53 11.68 -4.78
C GLU A 5 23.02 13.01 -5.34
N ASP A 6 24.34 13.26 -5.32
CA ASP A 6 24.93 14.51 -5.82
C ASP A 6 24.74 14.68 -7.33
N HIS A 7 24.83 13.57 -8.09
CA HIS A 7 24.54 13.58 -9.52
C HIS A 7 23.08 13.97 -9.78
N VAL A 8 22.14 13.36 -9.05
CA VAL A 8 20.71 13.64 -9.22
C VAL A 8 20.38 15.08 -8.83
N LYS A 9 20.97 15.62 -7.76
CA LYS A 9 20.84 17.02 -7.37
C LYS A 9 21.37 17.99 -8.44
N ALA A 10 22.41 17.60 -9.18
CA ALA A 10 22.99 18.41 -10.25
C ALA A 10 22.21 18.34 -11.58
N MET A 11 21.20 17.45 -11.71
CA MET A 11 20.41 17.34 -12.93
C MET A 11 19.62 18.63 -13.21
N LYS A 12 19.54 19.02 -14.48
CA LYS A 12 18.89 20.27 -14.91
C LYS A 12 17.47 20.37 -14.35
N GLY A 13 17.22 21.45 -13.60
CA GLY A 13 15.91 21.79 -13.06
C GLY A 13 15.52 21.02 -11.79
N VAL A 14 16.39 20.16 -11.24
CA VAL A 14 16.24 19.59 -9.89
C VAL A 14 16.64 20.63 -8.86
N HIS A 15 15.82 20.80 -7.82
CA HIS A 15 16.09 21.71 -6.71
C HIS A 15 16.63 20.96 -5.50
N SER A 16 16.01 19.82 -5.17
CA SER A 16 16.38 19.05 -4.00
C SER A 16 15.96 17.59 -4.12
N VAL A 17 16.71 16.75 -3.39
CA VAL A 17 16.40 15.33 -3.17
C VAL A 17 16.24 15.15 -1.68
N HIS A 18 15.14 14.53 -1.26
CA HIS A 18 14.78 14.29 0.13
C HIS A 18 14.69 12.79 0.39
N ARG A 19 15.35 12.34 1.45
CA ARG A 19 15.18 11.00 2.01
C ARG A 19 14.08 11.08 3.06
N LEU A 20 13.01 10.31 2.86
CA LEU A 20 11.91 10.16 3.79
C LEU A 20 12.03 8.79 4.46
N ASP A 21 11.28 8.59 5.54
CA ASP A 21 11.13 7.25 6.11
C ASP A 21 10.44 6.35 5.08
N GLY A 22 11.18 5.34 4.61
CA GLY A 22 10.80 4.40 3.56
C GLY A 22 10.93 4.89 2.10
N ALA A 23 10.90 6.21 1.84
CA ALA A 23 10.78 6.74 0.48
C ALA A 23 11.86 7.76 0.09
N VAL A 24 11.95 8.07 -1.21
CA VAL A 24 12.80 9.14 -1.74
C VAL A 24 11.97 10.08 -2.60
N ALA A 25 12.06 11.39 -2.33
CA ALA A 25 11.34 12.41 -3.08
C ALA A 25 12.32 13.34 -3.82
N VAL A 26 12.00 13.66 -5.08
CA VAL A 26 12.76 14.64 -5.88
C VAL A 26 11.87 15.82 -6.22
N VAL A 27 12.33 17.01 -5.85
CA VAL A 27 11.65 18.28 -6.13
C VAL A 27 12.36 18.96 -7.29
N ALA A 28 11.59 19.32 -8.32
CA ALA A 28 12.11 19.96 -9.52
C ALA A 28 11.19 21.09 -9.98
N GLU A 29 11.70 21.97 -10.84
CA GLU A 29 10.94 23.10 -11.38
C GLU A 29 9.72 22.65 -12.17
N ARG A 30 9.84 21.52 -12.88
CA ARG A 30 8.81 20.96 -13.75
C ARG A 30 8.69 19.47 -13.52
N TRP A 31 7.49 18.94 -13.75
CA TRP A 31 7.19 17.53 -13.56
C TRP A 31 8.13 16.59 -14.34
N TRP A 32 8.43 16.91 -15.60
CA TRP A 32 9.33 16.09 -16.43
C TRP A 32 10.76 16.03 -15.88
N HIS A 33 11.26 17.12 -15.28
CA HIS A 33 12.56 17.11 -14.61
C HIS A 33 12.53 16.21 -13.36
N ALA A 34 11.47 16.30 -12.55
CA ALA A 34 11.30 15.42 -11.39
C ALA A 34 11.21 13.94 -11.81
N LYS A 35 10.43 13.61 -12.86
CA LYS A 35 10.32 12.24 -13.37
C LYS A 35 11.66 11.68 -13.82
N ARG A 36 12.39 12.41 -14.67
CA ARG A 36 13.70 11.97 -15.16
C ARG A 36 14.73 11.84 -14.02
N ALA A 37 14.68 12.75 -13.06
CA ALA A 37 15.57 12.70 -11.91
C ALA A 37 15.30 11.48 -11.03
N VAL A 38 14.03 11.19 -10.69
CA VAL A 38 13.67 9.98 -9.94
C VAL A 38 14.07 8.70 -10.70
N GLU A 39 13.87 8.65 -12.01
CA GLU A 39 14.29 7.51 -12.84
C GLU A 39 15.81 7.30 -12.85
N ALA A 40 16.60 8.36 -12.60
CA ALA A 40 18.06 8.30 -12.53
C ALA A 40 18.59 8.01 -11.11
N VAL A 41 17.76 8.07 -10.07
CA VAL A 41 18.19 7.79 -8.69
C VAL A 41 18.58 6.32 -8.57
N GLN A 42 19.77 6.06 -8.05
CA GLN A 42 20.25 4.73 -7.69
C GLN A 42 20.10 4.54 -6.17
N VAL A 43 19.19 3.65 -5.78
CA VAL A 43 18.88 3.37 -4.36
C VAL A 43 19.34 1.96 -3.97
N ASP A 44 20.12 1.88 -2.90
CA ASP A 44 20.34 0.64 -2.14
C ASP A 44 19.26 0.54 -1.06
N TRP A 45 18.30 -0.36 -1.25
CA TRP A 45 17.23 -0.62 -0.28
C TRP A 45 17.74 -1.53 0.86
N GLN A 46 17.18 -1.33 2.05
CA GLN A 46 17.51 -2.13 3.24
C GLN A 46 16.25 -2.80 3.75
N GLU A 47 16.38 -4.06 4.17
CA GLU A 47 15.30 -4.78 4.85
C GLU A 47 14.88 -4.05 6.13
N PRO A 48 13.57 -4.04 6.45
CA PRO A 48 13.07 -3.48 7.69
C PRO A 48 13.64 -4.24 8.89
N LYS A 49 13.99 -3.50 9.94
CA LYS A 49 14.44 -4.06 11.20
C LYS A 49 13.25 -4.70 11.95
N ALA A 50 13.54 -5.58 12.90
CA ALA A 50 12.53 -6.29 13.69
C ALA A 50 11.58 -5.35 14.48
N ASP A 51 11.98 -4.11 14.72
CA ASP A 51 11.21 -3.05 15.39
C ASP A 51 10.49 -2.10 14.40
N SER A 52 10.47 -2.43 13.11
CA SER A 52 9.80 -1.63 12.09
C SER A 52 8.31 -1.48 12.40
N LYS A 53 7.83 -0.23 12.42
CA LYS A 53 6.39 0.10 12.49
C LYS A 53 5.64 -0.21 11.19
N VAL A 54 6.38 -0.43 10.11
CA VAL A 54 5.85 -0.87 8.82
C VAL A 54 5.85 -2.38 8.84
N ARG A 55 4.68 -3.02 8.70
CA ARG A 55 4.49 -4.47 8.82
C ARG A 55 4.92 -5.16 7.52
N PRO A 56 6.18 -5.59 7.37
CA PRO A 56 6.67 -6.10 6.11
C PRO A 56 6.04 -7.47 5.85
N MET A 57 5.74 -7.79 4.59
CA MET A 57 5.40 -9.16 4.25
C MET A 57 6.61 -10.05 4.60
N PRO A 58 6.47 -11.06 5.48
CA PRO A 58 7.59 -11.92 5.83
C PRO A 58 8.12 -12.65 4.60
N ALA A 59 9.44 -12.85 4.51
CA ALA A 59 10.05 -13.59 3.40
C ALA A 59 9.56 -15.05 3.31
N ASP A 60 9.03 -15.60 4.41
CA ASP A 60 8.43 -16.92 4.56
C ASP A 60 6.90 -16.91 4.51
N PHE A 61 6.28 -15.85 3.97
CA PHE A 61 4.83 -15.76 3.88
C PHE A 61 4.21 -16.96 3.14
N SER A 62 3.18 -17.54 3.77
CA SER A 62 2.37 -18.62 3.20
C SER A 62 0.89 -18.29 3.38
N SER A 63 0.14 -18.32 2.27
CA SER A 63 -1.30 -18.10 2.28
C SER A 63 -2.04 -19.09 3.19
N ASP A 64 -1.61 -20.36 3.22
CA ASP A 64 -2.22 -21.39 4.08
C ASP A 64 -1.98 -21.12 5.57
N ALA A 65 -0.76 -20.70 5.92
CA ALA A 65 -0.42 -20.37 7.30
C ALA A 65 -1.15 -19.10 7.76
N TYR A 66 -1.25 -18.11 6.87
CA TYR A 66 -1.97 -16.87 7.12
C TYR A 66 -3.48 -17.12 7.31
N PHE A 67 -4.08 -17.96 6.47
CA PHE A 67 -5.48 -18.35 6.57
C PHE A 67 -5.79 -19.05 7.90
N LYS A 68 -4.94 -20.00 8.33
CA LYS A 68 -5.10 -20.68 9.63
C LYS A 68 -5.01 -19.72 10.81
N ARG A 69 -4.13 -18.71 10.73
CA ARG A 69 -3.99 -17.66 11.75
C ARG A 69 -5.27 -16.86 11.88
N LEU A 70 -5.78 -16.34 10.76
CA LEU A 70 -7.02 -15.54 10.73
C LEU A 70 -8.23 -16.33 11.24
N ALA A 71 -8.35 -17.60 10.82
CA ALA A 71 -9.44 -18.48 11.28
C ALA A 71 -9.41 -18.76 12.79
N ALA A 72 -8.25 -18.59 13.45
CA ALA A 72 -8.09 -18.76 14.89
C ALA A 72 -8.18 -17.44 15.67
N GLU A 73 -8.23 -16.29 14.97
CA GLU A 73 -8.26 -14.96 15.57
C GLU A 73 -9.63 -14.74 16.24
N LYS A 74 -9.64 -14.23 17.47
CA LYS A 74 -10.86 -13.97 18.24
C LYS A 74 -10.84 -12.54 18.74
N GLY A 75 -11.91 -11.80 18.49
CA GLY A 75 -12.07 -10.42 18.91
C GLY A 75 -13.44 -9.88 18.50
N PRO A 76 -13.86 -8.72 19.03
CA PRO A 76 -15.04 -8.03 18.51
C PRO A 76 -14.81 -7.67 17.04
N ALA A 77 -15.82 -7.91 16.19
CA ALA A 77 -15.79 -7.46 14.80
C ALA A 77 -15.66 -5.93 14.77
N ARG A 78 -14.78 -5.42 13.91
CA ARG A 78 -14.66 -3.99 13.65
C ARG A 78 -15.58 -3.61 12.50
N ASP A 79 -16.32 -2.52 12.68
CA ASP A 79 -17.13 -1.93 11.61
C ASP A 79 -16.32 -0.84 10.91
N ASP A 80 -15.51 -1.34 9.99
CA ASP A 80 -14.56 -0.60 9.19
C ASP A 80 -15.20 0.44 8.24
N GLU A 81 -16.50 0.33 7.96
CA GLU A 81 -17.22 1.28 7.10
C GLU A 81 -17.65 2.55 7.86
N ASN A 82 -17.80 2.45 9.19
CA ASN A 82 -18.27 3.53 10.05
C ASN A 82 -17.18 4.12 10.97
N GLU A 83 -16.02 3.47 11.06
CA GLU A 83 -14.87 3.94 11.81
C GLU A 83 -13.79 4.53 10.89
N GLY A 84 -13.57 5.85 10.97
CA GLY A 84 -12.47 6.52 10.26
C GLY A 84 -12.68 8.02 10.09
N ASP A 85 -11.61 8.81 10.23
CA ASP A 85 -11.64 10.23 9.91
C ASP A 85 -11.05 10.44 8.51
N VAL A 86 -11.92 10.46 7.50
CA VAL A 86 -11.56 10.69 6.10
C VAL A 86 -10.90 12.06 5.94
N VAL A 87 -11.35 13.06 6.69
CA VAL A 87 -10.85 14.44 6.59
C VAL A 87 -9.45 14.54 7.17
N ALA A 88 -9.19 13.96 8.35
CA ALA A 88 -7.85 13.89 8.93
C ALA A 88 -6.90 13.02 8.08
N SER A 89 -7.40 11.93 7.49
CA SER A 89 -6.61 11.06 6.61
C SER A 89 -6.18 11.80 5.35
N LEU A 90 -7.07 12.57 4.72
CA LEU A 90 -6.71 13.45 3.61
C LEU A 90 -5.77 14.59 4.02
N ALA A 91 -5.93 15.14 5.23
CA ALA A 91 -5.04 16.18 5.74
C ALA A 91 -3.60 15.69 5.95
N ASN A 92 -3.42 14.40 6.27
CA ASN A 92 -2.12 13.74 6.45
C ASN A 92 -1.52 13.17 5.16
N ALA A 93 -2.19 13.33 4.01
CA ALA A 93 -1.68 12.83 2.73
C ALA A 93 -0.33 13.52 2.39
N LYS A 94 0.76 12.75 2.49
CA LYS A 94 2.14 13.27 2.42
C LYS A 94 2.42 14.09 1.16
N ALA A 95 1.80 13.76 0.02
CA ALA A 95 1.95 14.52 -1.23
C ALA A 95 1.32 15.92 -1.15
N ILE A 96 0.19 16.08 -0.46
CA ILE A 96 -0.48 17.37 -0.24
C ILE A 96 0.33 18.22 0.74
N VAL A 97 0.84 17.62 1.82
CA VAL A 97 1.71 18.31 2.79
C VAL A 97 3.01 18.78 2.14
N LEU A 98 3.67 17.92 1.34
CA LEU A 98 4.87 18.27 0.60
C LEU A 98 4.61 19.37 -0.44
N ALA A 99 3.53 19.28 -1.21
CA ALA A 99 3.18 20.30 -2.19
C ALA A 99 2.84 21.65 -1.53
N LYS A 100 2.15 21.65 -0.38
CA LYS A 100 1.86 22.87 0.40
C LYS A 100 3.11 23.49 1.00
N ALA A 101 4.03 22.67 1.54
CA ALA A 101 5.28 23.17 2.12
C ALA A 101 6.23 23.76 1.07
N VAL A 102 6.23 23.22 -0.15
CA VAL A 102 7.15 23.63 -1.22
C VAL A 102 6.54 24.67 -2.16
N GLY A 103 5.22 24.80 -2.22
CA GLY A 103 4.49 25.74 -3.09
C GLY A 103 4.63 25.44 -4.59
N ARG A 104 5.01 24.21 -4.95
CA ARG A 104 5.34 23.79 -6.33
C ARG A 104 4.87 22.35 -6.58
N PRO A 105 4.72 21.92 -7.84
CA PRO A 105 4.38 20.53 -8.16
C PRO A 105 5.43 19.54 -7.63
N VAL A 106 4.98 18.51 -6.91
CA VAL A 106 5.84 17.45 -6.34
C VAL A 106 5.44 16.11 -6.96
N LYS A 107 6.43 15.34 -7.44
CA LYS A 107 6.24 13.94 -7.84
C LYS A 107 6.75 13.05 -6.71
N LEU A 108 5.83 12.39 -6.00
CA LEU A 108 6.14 11.38 -5.00
C LEU A 108 6.10 10.00 -5.67
N ILE A 109 7.17 9.24 -5.56
CA ILE A 109 7.21 7.84 -6.00
C ILE A 109 7.54 7.00 -4.78
N TRP A 110 6.70 6.01 -4.51
CA TRP A 110 6.92 5.01 -3.47
C TRP A 110 7.78 3.88 -4.00
N THR A 111 8.45 3.17 -3.09
CA THR A 111 9.08 1.89 -3.45
C THR A 111 8.03 0.84 -3.81
N ARG A 112 8.45 -0.24 -4.48
CA ARG A 112 7.56 -1.37 -4.77
C ARG A 112 7.11 -2.03 -3.48
N GLU A 113 8.02 -2.17 -2.53
CA GLU A 113 7.77 -2.74 -1.21
C GLU A 113 6.79 -1.87 -0.42
N GLU A 114 6.97 -0.55 -0.38
CA GLU A 114 6.02 0.35 0.27
C GLU A 114 4.68 0.46 -0.46
N GLU A 115 4.67 0.40 -1.79
CA GLU A 115 3.41 0.34 -2.56
C GLU A 115 2.61 -0.89 -2.13
N PHE A 116 3.24 -2.06 -2.04
CA PHE A 116 2.58 -3.28 -1.55
C PHE A 116 2.15 -3.22 -0.09
N LEU A 117 2.78 -2.36 0.72
CA LEU A 117 2.42 -2.13 2.12
C LEU A 117 1.32 -1.07 2.29
N ARG A 118 1.01 -0.33 1.21
CA ARG A 118 0.06 0.78 1.21
C ARG A 118 -1.15 0.52 0.32
N ASP A 119 -1.05 -0.49 -0.54
CA ASP A 119 -2.17 -1.02 -1.30
C ASP A 119 -2.84 -2.12 -0.49
N VAL A 120 -4.16 -2.16 -0.56
CA VAL A 120 -4.92 -3.19 0.15
C VAL A 120 -4.83 -4.48 -0.66
N LEU A 121 -4.32 -5.54 -0.04
CA LEU A 121 -4.40 -6.87 -0.64
C LEU A 121 -5.88 -7.20 -0.88
N ARG A 122 -6.17 -7.90 -1.98
CA ARG A 122 -7.53 -8.32 -2.25
C ARG A 122 -8.01 -9.17 -1.05
N PRO A 123 -9.13 -8.81 -0.39
CA PRO A 123 -9.60 -9.52 0.77
C PRO A 123 -9.80 -11.00 0.47
N VAL A 124 -9.38 -11.85 1.41
CA VAL A 124 -9.73 -13.27 1.34
C VAL A 124 -11.23 -13.39 1.62
N ALA A 125 -11.96 -13.95 0.67
CA ALA A 125 -13.37 -14.28 0.84
C ALA A 125 -13.52 -15.80 0.92
N ALA A 126 -14.19 -16.28 1.97
CA ALA A 126 -14.67 -17.65 2.07
C ALA A 126 -16.15 -17.66 1.71
N VAL A 127 -16.54 -18.44 0.70
CA VAL A 127 -17.93 -18.52 0.25
C VAL A 127 -18.40 -19.97 0.30
N ASN A 128 -19.47 -20.22 1.06
CA ASN A 128 -20.17 -21.50 1.07
C ASN A 128 -21.35 -21.43 0.10
N PHE A 129 -21.33 -22.31 -0.91
CA PHE A 129 -22.43 -22.46 -1.86
C PHE A 129 -23.23 -23.72 -1.58
N ARG A 130 -24.56 -23.60 -1.57
CA ARG A 130 -25.50 -24.72 -1.60
C ARG A 130 -26.44 -24.53 -2.79
N ALA A 131 -26.65 -25.57 -3.57
CA ALA A 131 -27.59 -25.53 -4.68
C ALA A 131 -28.50 -26.76 -4.65
N ALA A 132 -29.77 -26.57 -5.02
CA ALA A 132 -30.68 -27.65 -5.37
C ALA A 132 -30.66 -27.79 -6.89
N LEU A 133 -30.51 -29.01 -7.40
CA LEU A 133 -30.53 -29.31 -8.83
C LEU A 133 -31.79 -30.13 -9.17
N ASP A 134 -32.32 -29.98 -10.37
CA ASP A 134 -33.33 -30.89 -10.92
C ASP A 134 -32.70 -32.18 -11.47
N ASN A 135 -33.54 -33.06 -12.02
CA ASN A 135 -33.12 -34.36 -12.56
C ASN A 135 -32.22 -34.26 -13.80
N ASP A 136 -32.24 -33.11 -14.48
CA ASP A 136 -31.41 -32.82 -15.66
C ASP A 136 -30.11 -32.10 -15.27
N GLY A 137 -29.90 -31.85 -13.97
CA GLY A 137 -28.72 -31.19 -13.41
C GLY A 137 -28.80 -29.67 -13.43
N TRP A 138 -29.96 -29.08 -13.74
CA TRP A 138 -30.13 -27.63 -13.73
C TRP A 138 -30.40 -27.09 -12.32
N PRO A 139 -29.81 -25.94 -11.95
CA PRO A 139 -30.03 -25.35 -10.65
C PRO A 139 -31.46 -24.82 -10.50
N LEU A 140 -32.19 -25.35 -9.50
CA LEU A 140 -33.52 -24.91 -9.07
C LEU A 140 -33.45 -23.81 -8.02
N ALA A 141 -32.44 -23.85 -7.15
CA ALA A 141 -32.21 -22.84 -6.12
C ALA A 141 -30.73 -22.79 -5.77
N ILE A 142 -30.24 -21.60 -5.39
CA ILE A 142 -28.88 -21.40 -4.90
C ILE A 142 -28.90 -20.52 -3.65
N GLU A 143 -28.08 -20.90 -2.68
CA GLU A 143 -27.76 -20.16 -1.48
C GLU A 143 -26.24 -19.96 -1.46
N ALA A 144 -25.81 -18.73 -1.24
CA ALA A 144 -24.40 -18.38 -1.11
C ALA A 144 -24.21 -17.58 0.18
N VAL A 145 -23.36 -18.07 1.08
CA VAL A 145 -22.99 -17.38 2.32
C VAL A 145 -21.51 -17.01 2.21
N SER A 146 -21.22 -15.71 2.14
CA SER A 146 -19.86 -15.19 2.04
C SER A 146 -19.41 -14.55 3.36
N ALA A 147 -18.19 -14.85 3.79
CA ALA A 147 -17.45 -14.09 4.80
C ALA A 147 -16.19 -13.49 4.14
N THR A 148 -15.95 -12.20 4.31
CA THR A 148 -14.81 -11.47 3.72
C THR A 148 -14.17 -10.57 4.77
N GLU A 149 -12.86 -10.39 4.66
CA GLU A 149 -12.13 -9.31 5.35
C GLU A 149 -12.56 -7.95 4.75
N GLY A 150 -12.67 -6.90 5.57
CA GLY A 150 -12.99 -5.55 5.14
C GLY A 150 -11.74 -4.82 4.60
N PRO A 151 -11.88 -3.80 3.75
CA PRO A 151 -10.75 -3.06 3.20
C PRO A 151 -9.93 -2.27 4.24
N THR A 152 -10.36 -2.18 5.49
CA THR A 152 -9.71 -1.38 6.54
C THR A 152 -8.88 -2.22 7.51
N GLU A 153 -9.04 -3.55 7.55
CA GLU A 153 -8.23 -4.45 8.42
C GLU A 153 -6.75 -4.60 7.97
N ALA A 154 -6.41 -4.07 6.79
CA ALA A 154 -5.04 -4.08 6.24
C ALA A 154 -4.21 -2.81 6.54
N LEU A 155 -4.74 -1.83 7.30
CA LEU A 155 -4.06 -0.56 7.64
C LEU A 155 -3.34 -0.58 9.00
#